data_AF-A0ABD5AZW8-F1
#
_entry.id   AF-A0ABD5AZW8-F1
#
_cell.length_a   1.000
_cell.length_b   1.000
_cell.length_c   1.000
_cell.angle_alpha   90.00
_cell.angle_beta   90.00
_cell.angle_gamma   90.00
#
_symmetry.space_group_name_H-M   'P 1'
#
loop_
_entity.id
_entity.type
_entity.pdbx_description
1 polymer ?
#
loop_
_entity_poly.entity_id
_entity_poly.type
_entity_poly.pdbx_seq_one_letter_code
_entity_poly.pdbx_strand_id
1 'polypeptide(L)'
;VDRMCVVGFDTPTIERTMELIDKYDFIYGIIGWHPVDAIDCTDERLEWIESLSKHPKIIGIGEMGLDYHWDKSPSDVQKEVFKKQIALAKRVQLPIIIHNREATQDCIDILIEEHAEEVGGIMHSFSASPEIADVVIN
;
A
#
# COMPACT_ATOMS: atom_id res chain seq x y z
N VAL A 1 -5.52 -11.53 -20.50
CA VAL A 1 -4.72 -11.17 -19.30
C VAL A 1 -3.48 -12.04 -19.33
N ASP A 2 -2.32 -11.45 -19.61
CA ASP A 2 -1.01 -12.11 -19.73
C ASP A 2 -0.23 -12.11 -18.41
N ARG A 3 -0.48 -11.12 -17.53
CA ARG A 3 0.12 -10.98 -16.20
C ARG A 3 -0.93 -10.50 -15.20
N MET A 4 -0.72 -10.81 -13.92
CA MET A 4 -1.58 -10.37 -12.82
C MET A 4 -0.74 -9.94 -11.60
N CYS A 5 -1.20 -8.92 -10.89
CA CYS A 5 -0.64 -8.53 -9.60
C CYS A 5 -1.60 -8.98 -8.49
N VAL A 6 -1.12 -9.81 -7.58
CA VAL A 6 -1.85 -10.21 -6.37
C VAL A 6 -1.41 -9.31 -5.23
N VAL A 7 -2.38 -8.80 -4.47
CA VAL A 7 -2.14 -7.86 -3.38
C VAL A 7 -2.34 -8.59 -2.05
N GLY A 8 -1.32 -8.57 -1.20
CA GLY A 8 -1.37 -9.04 0.18
C GLY A 8 -1.28 -7.85 1.15
N PHE A 9 -2.20 -7.76 2.08
CA PHE A 9 -2.41 -6.57 2.90
C PHE A 9 -2.54 -6.86 4.41
N ASP A 10 -2.30 -8.12 4.80
CA ASP A 10 -2.17 -8.61 6.17
C ASP A 10 -1.27 -9.86 6.17
N THR A 11 -0.98 -10.44 7.34
CA THR A 11 -0.12 -11.65 7.41
C THR A 11 -0.62 -12.81 6.52
N PRO A 12 -1.86 -13.31 6.66
CA PRO A 12 -2.30 -14.46 5.88
C PRO A 12 -2.37 -14.19 4.37
N THR A 13 -2.69 -12.97 3.93
CA THR A 13 -2.74 -12.62 2.50
C THR A 13 -1.36 -12.36 1.92
N ILE A 14 -0.41 -11.84 2.70
CA ILE A 14 1.01 -11.72 2.31
C ILE A 14 1.60 -13.12 2.10
N GLU A 15 1.42 -14.04 3.06
CA GLU A 15 1.93 -15.42 2.95
C GLU A 15 1.40 -16.11 1.69
N ARG A 16 0.10 -15.99 1.41
CA ARG A 16 -0.52 -16.51 0.18
C ARG A 16 0.01 -15.82 -1.08
N THR A 17 0.26 -14.52 -1.02
CA THR A 17 0.87 -13.79 -2.15
C THR A 17 2.25 -14.37 -2.47
N MET A 18 3.07 -14.62 -1.45
CA MET A 18 4.39 -15.25 -1.62
C MET A 18 4.29 -16.64 -2.25
N GLU A 19 3.36 -17.48 -1.79
CA GLU A 19 3.12 -18.80 -2.39
C GLU A 19 2.72 -18.71 -3.87
N LEU A 20 1.86 -17.75 -4.22
CA LEU A 20 1.36 -17.59 -5.59
C LEU A 20 2.42 -17.07 -6.55
N ILE A 21 3.25 -16.11 -6.12
CA ILE A 21 4.33 -15.57 -6.97
C ILE A 21 5.44 -16.61 -7.18
N ASP A 22 5.69 -17.51 -6.23
CA ASP A 22 6.65 -18.61 -6.41
C ASP A 22 6.11 -19.69 -7.35
N LYS A 23 4.80 -19.94 -7.29
CA LYS A 23 4.17 -21.03 -8.05
C LYS A 23 3.91 -20.70 -9.53
N TYR A 24 3.65 -19.43 -9.86
CA TYR A 24 3.18 -19.05 -11.19
C TYR A 24 3.97 -17.89 -11.78
N ASP A 25 4.67 -18.13 -12.89
CA ASP A 25 5.53 -17.14 -13.57
C ASP A 25 4.83 -15.81 -13.90
N PHE A 26 3.55 -15.85 -14.29
CA PHE A 26 2.79 -14.67 -14.71
C PHE A 26 2.18 -13.85 -13.54
N ILE A 27 2.36 -14.29 -12.29
CA ILE A 27 1.84 -13.59 -11.10
C ILE A 27 2.96 -12.81 -10.43
N TYR A 28 2.72 -11.54 -10.19
CA TYR A 28 3.57 -10.64 -9.39
C TYR A 28 2.85 -10.26 -8.09
N GLY A 29 3.61 -9.83 -7.10
CA GLY A 29 3.10 -9.50 -5.77
C GLY A 29 3.23 -8.01 -5.46
N ILE A 30 2.23 -7.51 -4.75
CA ILE A 30 2.25 -6.23 -4.05
C ILE A 30 1.95 -6.57 -2.60
N ILE A 31 2.76 -6.09 -1.65
CA ILE A 31 2.61 -6.44 -0.24
C ILE A 31 2.67 -5.21 0.66
N GLY A 32 1.81 -5.16 1.66
CA GLY A 32 1.66 -4.01 2.55
C GLY A 32 0.70 -4.31 3.69
N TRP A 33 0.15 -3.26 4.29
CA TRP A 33 -0.78 -3.37 5.41
C TRP A 33 -2.00 -2.49 5.19
N HIS A 34 -3.18 -3.11 5.22
CA HIS A 34 -4.45 -2.45 4.96
C HIS A 34 -4.82 -1.46 6.09
N PRO A 35 -5.40 -0.29 5.79
CA PRO A 35 -5.81 0.68 6.82
C PRO A 35 -6.75 0.12 7.88
N VAL A 36 -7.73 -0.69 7.48
CA VAL A 36 -8.68 -1.31 8.43
C VAL A 36 -7.97 -2.14 9.50
N ASP A 37 -6.82 -2.73 9.16
CA ASP A 37 -6.02 -3.60 10.05
C ASP A 37 -4.78 -2.88 10.61
N ALA A 38 -4.69 -1.55 10.50
CA ALA A 38 -3.53 -0.77 10.92
C ALA A 38 -3.14 -0.97 12.39
N ILE A 39 -4.10 -1.21 13.30
CA ILE A 39 -3.81 -1.52 14.71
C ILE A 39 -2.97 -2.79 14.92
N ASP A 40 -2.97 -3.70 13.96
CA ASP A 40 -2.23 -4.96 14.00
C ASP A 40 -0.84 -4.83 13.33
N CYS A 41 -0.52 -3.66 12.76
CA CYS A 41 0.75 -3.39 12.09
C CYS A 41 1.83 -2.97 13.10
N THR A 42 2.69 -3.91 13.47
CA THR A 42 3.87 -3.62 14.32
C THR A 42 5.09 -3.27 13.47
N ASP A 43 6.11 -2.67 14.09
CA ASP A 43 7.38 -2.41 13.40
C ASP A 43 8.05 -3.71 12.90
N GLU A 44 7.91 -4.82 13.64
CA GLU A 44 8.36 -6.16 13.20
C GLU A 44 7.66 -6.60 11.89
N ARG A 45 6.37 -6.25 11.71
CA ARG A 45 5.65 -6.55 10.47
C ARG A 45 6.15 -5.71 9.30
N LEU A 46 6.53 -4.46 9.54
CA LEU A 46 7.14 -3.60 8.51
C LEU A 46 8.53 -4.10 8.12
N GLU A 47 9.36 -4.50 9.09
CA GLU A 47 10.67 -5.12 8.84
C GLU A 47 10.52 -6.44 8.06
N TRP A 48 9.50 -7.23 8.38
CA TRP A 48 9.18 -8.43 7.64
C TRP A 48 8.78 -8.13 6.19
N ILE A 49 7.90 -7.15 5.94
CA ILE A 49 7.55 -6.71 4.57
C ILE A 49 8.80 -6.22 3.83
N GLU A 50 9.68 -5.44 4.48
CA GLU A 50 10.95 -4.99 3.89
C GLU A 50 11.87 -6.15 3.50
N SER A 51 11.87 -7.22 4.27
CA SER A 51 12.64 -8.42 3.94
C SER A 51 12.07 -9.15 2.72
N LEU A 52 10.73 -9.25 2.63
CA LEU A 52 10.03 -9.92 1.54
C LEU A 52 10.08 -9.14 0.23
N SER A 53 10.13 -7.80 0.30
CA SER A 53 10.17 -6.94 -0.90
C SER A 53 11.44 -7.14 -1.75
N LYS A 54 12.47 -7.78 -1.20
CA LYS A 54 13.68 -8.18 -1.93
C LYS A 54 13.43 -9.30 -2.93
N HIS A 55 12.28 -9.99 -2.84
CA HIS A 55 11.92 -11.01 -3.80
C HIS A 55 11.65 -10.38 -5.18
N PRO A 56 12.24 -10.90 -6.28
CA PRO A 56 12.23 -10.23 -7.59
C PRO A 56 10.84 -10.08 -8.23
N LYS A 57 9.83 -10.78 -7.69
CA LYS A 57 8.44 -10.69 -8.15
C LYS A 57 7.56 -9.82 -7.27
N ILE A 58 8.11 -9.24 -6.20
CA ILE A 58 7.46 -8.15 -5.48
C ILE A 58 7.79 -6.84 -6.20
N ILE A 59 6.76 -6.13 -6.64
CA ILE A 59 6.89 -4.99 -7.54
C ILE A 59 6.24 -3.71 -7.00
N GLY A 60 5.69 -3.76 -5.79
CA GLY A 60 5.06 -2.61 -5.15
C GLY A 60 4.76 -2.87 -3.68
N ILE A 61 4.57 -1.79 -2.93
CA ILE A 61 4.15 -1.83 -1.52
C ILE A 61 2.69 -1.40 -1.41
N GLY A 62 1.88 -2.17 -0.68
CA GLY A 62 0.46 -1.90 -0.48
C GLY A 62 -0.42 -3.17 -0.50
N GLU A 63 -1.73 -3.04 -0.51
CA GLU A 63 -2.45 -1.77 -0.47
C GLU A 63 -2.33 -1.09 0.90
N MET A 64 -1.92 0.18 0.89
CA MET A 64 -1.79 1.06 2.06
C MET A 64 -2.72 2.25 1.90
N GLY A 65 -2.99 3.03 2.94
CA GLY A 65 -3.75 4.27 2.80
C GLY A 65 -4.69 4.48 3.97
N LEU A 66 -5.90 4.94 3.71
CA LEU A 66 -6.90 5.28 4.73
C LEU A 66 -8.28 4.75 4.36
N ASP A 67 -8.99 4.22 5.35
CA ASP A 67 -10.37 3.75 5.24
C ASP A 67 -11.17 4.24 6.46
N TYR A 68 -12.01 5.25 6.25
CA TYR A 68 -12.83 5.87 7.30
C TYR A 68 -14.25 5.28 7.38
N HIS A 69 -14.53 4.23 6.60
CA HIS A 69 -15.82 3.56 6.63
C HIS A 69 -15.92 2.60 7.82
N TRP A 70 -14.79 2.03 8.28
CA TRP A 70 -14.74 1.03 9.34
C TRP A 70 -13.96 1.51 10.57
N ASP A 71 -14.52 1.28 11.75
CA ASP A 71 -13.94 1.75 13.03
C ASP A 71 -12.97 0.75 13.69
N LYS A 72 -12.49 -0.29 12.98
CA LYS A 72 -11.54 -1.26 13.56
C LYS A 72 -10.24 -0.57 13.99
N SER A 73 -9.69 0.27 13.13
CA SER A 73 -8.45 0.99 13.37
C SER A 73 -8.73 2.50 13.47
N PRO A 74 -8.35 3.17 14.58
CA PRO A 74 -8.46 4.62 14.71
C PRO A 74 -7.73 5.36 13.59
N SER A 75 -8.28 6.49 13.15
CA SER A 75 -7.75 7.23 11.99
C SER A 75 -6.30 7.70 12.18
N ASP A 76 -5.93 8.10 13.40
CA ASP A 76 -4.54 8.45 13.76
C ASP A 76 -3.59 7.26 13.57
N VAL A 77 -4.00 6.05 13.99
CA VAL A 77 -3.21 4.82 13.78
C VAL A 77 -3.09 4.50 12.28
N GLN A 78 -4.17 4.66 11.51
CA GLN A 78 -4.13 4.46 10.06
C GLN A 78 -3.12 5.41 9.39
N LYS A 79 -3.15 6.70 9.76
CA LYS A 79 -2.23 7.72 9.22
C LYS A 79 -0.77 7.39 9.54
N GLU A 80 -0.47 7.01 10.77
CA GLU A 80 0.89 6.62 11.17
C GLU A 80 1.39 5.40 10.38
N VAL A 81 0.56 4.37 10.23
CA VAL A 81 0.92 3.17 9.45
C VAL A 81 1.08 3.50 7.97
N PHE A 82 0.24 4.37 7.41
CA PHE A 82 0.37 4.83 6.03
C PHE A 82 1.70 5.55 5.80
N LYS A 83 2.06 6.53 6.66
CA LYS A 83 3.35 7.25 6.60
C LYS A 83 4.54 6.30 6.69
N LYS A 84 4.51 5.35 7.63
CA LYS A 84 5.57 4.32 7.77
C LYS A 84 5.73 3.46 6.52
N GLN A 85 4.63 3.10 5.86
CA GLN A 85 4.69 2.32 4.62
C GLN A 85 5.20 3.13 3.42
N ILE A 86 4.89 4.43 3.33
CA ILE A 86 5.51 5.33 2.33
C ILE A 86 7.03 5.40 2.56
N ALA A 87 7.45 5.61 3.81
CA ALA A 87 8.87 5.62 4.15
C ALA A 87 9.57 4.28 3.83
N LEU A 88 8.89 3.15 4.04
CA LEU A 88 9.37 1.84 3.64
C LEU A 88 9.53 1.73 2.11
N ALA A 89 8.51 2.13 1.36
CA ALA A 89 8.52 2.10 -0.11
C ALA A 89 9.71 2.89 -0.68
N LYS A 90 10.04 4.04 -0.08
CA LYS A 90 11.23 4.83 -0.43
C LYS A 90 12.54 4.08 -0.20
N ARG A 91 12.70 3.40 0.95
CA ARG A 91 13.90 2.61 1.26
C ARG A 91 14.12 1.47 0.27
N VAL A 92 13.04 0.81 -0.14
CA VAL A 92 13.10 -0.35 -1.05
C VAL A 92 12.95 0.04 -2.52
N GLN A 93 12.74 1.32 -2.80
CA GLN A 93 12.60 1.90 -4.15
C GLN A 93 11.49 1.23 -4.98
N LEU A 94 10.34 0.95 -4.35
CA LEU A 94 9.18 0.36 -5.01
C LEU A 94 8.00 1.35 -4.99
N PRO A 95 7.16 1.36 -6.04
CA PRO A 95 5.96 2.20 -6.07
C PRO A 95 4.93 1.75 -5.04
N ILE A 96 4.05 2.68 -4.65
CA ILE A 96 2.98 2.42 -3.68
C ILE A 96 1.62 2.18 -4.33
N ILE A 97 0.81 1.33 -3.72
CA ILE A 97 -0.58 1.09 -4.11
C ILE A 97 -1.47 1.58 -2.97
N ILE A 98 -2.33 2.54 -3.29
CA ILE A 98 -3.06 3.33 -2.30
C ILE A 98 -4.54 2.96 -2.32
N HIS A 99 -5.04 2.45 -1.20
CA HIS A 99 -6.45 2.33 -0.86
C HIS A 99 -6.95 3.62 -0.24
N ASN A 100 -8.08 4.12 -0.73
CA ASN A 100 -8.76 5.28 -0.19
C ASN A 100 -10.24 4.99 -0.11
N ARG A 101 -10.82 5.15 1.08
CA ARG A 101 -12.27 5.11 1.27
C ARG A 101 -12.71 6.17 2.27
N GLU A 102 -13.51 7.11 1.79
CA GLU A 102 -14.06 8.21 2.60
C GLU A 102 -12.98 9.09 3.27
N ALA A 103 -11.75 9.08 2.75
CA ALA A 103 -10.56 9.70 3.36
C ALA A 103 -9.70 10.48 2.34
N THR A 104 -10.27 10.88 1.20
CA THR A 104 -9.52 11.38 0.03
C THR A 104 -8.57 12.53 0.36
N GLN A 105 -9.03 13.55 1.09
CA GLN A 105 -8.21 14.72 1.39
C GLN A 105 -7.01 14.35 2.27
N ASP A 106 -7.25 13.60 3.35
CA ASP A 106 -6.19 13.15 4.24
C ASP A 106 -5.18 12.25 3.54
N CYS A 107 -5.62 11.40 2.59
CA CYS A 107 -4.70 10.61 1.77
C CYS A 107 -3.77 11.51 0.95
N ILE A 108 -4.32 12.53 0.29
CA ILE A 108 -3.54 13.46 -0.55
C ILE A 108 -2.58 14.27 0.29
N ASP A 109 -3.04 14.81 1.40
CA ASP A 109 -2.21 15.61 2.31
C ASP A 109 -1.01 14.80 2.78
N ILE A 110 -1.21 13.54 3.17
CA ILE A 110 -0.11 12.63 3.57
C ILE A 110 0.82 12.32 2.40
N LEU A 111 0.31 12.05 1.20
CA LEU A 111 1.14 11.78 0.03
C LEU A 111 2.05 12.97 -0.31
N ILE A 112 1.53 14.19 -0.20
CA ILE A 112 2.30 15.43 -0.40
C ILE A 112 3.31 15.65 0.73
N GLU A 113 2.88 15.54 1.99
CA GLU A 113 3.73 15.72 3.17
C GLU A 113 4.93 14.75 3.18
N GLU A 114 4.69 13.49 2.81
CA GLU A 114 5.69 12.44 2.82
C GLU A 114 6.48 12.36 1.52
N HIS A 115 6.30 13.28 0.58
CA HIS A 115 6.96 13.31 -0.73
C HIS A 115 6.82 11.98 -1.50
N ALA A 116 5.61 11.44 -1.60
CA ALA A 116 5.34 10.14 -2.22
C ALA A 116 5.61 10.12 -3.74
N GLU A 117 5.72 11.28 -4.38
CA GLU A 117 6.14 11.43 -5.78
C GLU A 117 7.51 10.79 -6.07
N GLU A 118 8.39 10.68 -5.06
CA GLU A 118 9.72 10.05 -5.20
C GLU A 118 9.65 8.57 -5.58
N VAL A 119 8.58 7.87 -5.17
CA VAL A 119 8.36 6.45 -5.48
C VAL A 119 7.30 6.23 -6.55
N GLY A 120 6.42 7.21 -6.75
CA GLY A 120 5.24 7.06 -7.60
C GLY A 120 4.30 5.97 -7.09
N GLY A 121 3.19 5.76 -7.79
CA GLY A 121 2.22 4.77 -7.34
C GLY A 121 0.92 4.75 -8.13
N ILE A 122 -0.06 4.04 -7.57
CA ILE A 122 -1.41 3.90 -8.13
C ILE A 122 -2.42 4.20 -7.02
N MET A 123 -3.32 5.15 -7.26
CA MET A 123 -4.56 5.30 -6.50
C MET A 123 -5.53 4.19 -6.93
N HIS A 124 -5.58 3.09 -6.17
CA HIS A 124 -6.42 1.94 -6.51
C HIS A 124 -7.90 2.30 -6.37
N SER A 125 -8.71 1.83 -7.32
CA SER A 125 -10.16 2.05 -7.34
C SER A 125 -10.55 3.51 -7.12
N PHE A 126 -9.84 4.44 -7.79
CA PHE A 126 -10.03 5.88 -7.65
C PHE A 126 -11.50 6.29 -7.79
N SER A 127 -12.04 6.90 -6.73
CA SER A 127 -13.42 7.38 -6.65
C SER A 127 -13.47 8.78 -6.06
N ALA A 128 -12.82 9.73 -6.72
CA ALA A 128 -12.83 11.14 -6.36
C ALA A 128 -13.08 12.03 -7.60
N SER A 129 -13.11 13.36 -7.39
CA SER A 129 -13.45 14.31 -8.46
C SER A 129 -12.31 14.46 -9.49
N PRO A 130 -12.61 14.96 -10.70
CA PRO A 130 -11.59 15.25 -11.70
C PRO A 130 -10.48 16.20 -11.21
N GLU A 131 -10.83 17.18 -10.37
CA GLU A 131 -9.86 18.12 -9.79
C GLU A 131 -8.85 17.40 -8.90
N ILE A 132 -9.29 16.37 -8.17
CA ILE A 132 -8.40 15.51 -7.39
C ILE A 132 -7.54 14.64 -8.31
N ALA A 133 -8.08 14.18 -9.45
CA ALA A 133 -7.31 13.44 -10.43
C ALA A 133 -6.14 14.29 -10.98
N ASP A 134 -6.38 15.57 -11.26
CA ASP A 134 -5.33 16.50 -11.71
C ASP A 134 -4.22 16.68 -10.66
N VAL A 135 -4.54 16.62 -9.36
CA VAL A 135 -3.53 16.69 -8.29
C VAL A 135 -2.64 15.45 -8.25
N VAL A 136 -3.20 14.24 -8.46
CA VAL A 136 -2.46 12.98 -8.29
C VAL A 136 -1.78 12.44 -9.56
N ILE A 137 -2.02 13.04 -10.72
CA ILE A 137 -1.41 12.64 -12.01
C ILE A 137 -0.11 13.41 -12.31
N ASN A 138 0.10 14.56 -11.66
CA ASN A 138 1.27 15.43 -11.87
C ASN A 138 2.43 15.10 -10.92
#